data_AF-A0A940JD03-F1
#
_entry.id   AF-A0A940JD03-F1
#
_cell.length_a   1.000
_cell.length_b   1.000
_cell.length_c   1.000
_cell.angle_alpha   90.00
_cell.angle_beta   90.00
_cell.angle_gamma   90.00
#
_symmetry.space_group_name_H-M   'P 1'
#
loop_
_entity.id
_entity.type
_entity.pdbx_description
1 polymer ?
#
loop_
_entity_poly.entity_id
_entity_poly.type
_entity_poly.pdbx_seq_one_letter_code
_entity_poly.pdbx_strand_id
1 'polypeptide(L)'
;MADRDLANVLALVDQIRPALERWDRPALNDIIAQLIAAGAPMGEQWHQLAYIAAGNGEHRLARQAMDLAVESWGADHAAQFRKVEFLTILGDQQEADVLLSTLPETVPDPATYALSRGTSALNLGRAEEARHYLERVTQLQPHSGFGWFWLSLAVDLAREPGLADSLIAAQPQVSQAPRTERVPYYYALGKTHADRGDHDLAFEAFAKGAKQMRGAISYDHAADRADAARSIEGYSAERIAAIARQQSEPTGRTIFVAGLPRSGTTLVEQILTSHSAVADGGEISRLVLLSNDIGGASWGLLARHVAAQGAAPAARLWDHWLNELFPASGRVVDKTVTTSRFLGLAAALLPEAPLIWMTRDPLDRAWSCFRTNFSGSAMPWSYRLDDIAAHFRLEDQLLARWRDILGDRLLVLSYEDLVTDPETWIRRVLAHCGLAEEAKVFAPHENPRPVPTASLAQVRRPISRMGIGAAEPYREHLAPFIEAYYD
;
A
#
# COMPACT_ATOMS: atom_id res chain seq x y z
N MET A 1 -21.15 -17.90 31.82
CA MET A 1 -22.03 -16.74 31.57
C MET A 1 -23.32 -16.94 32.34
N ALA A 2 -23.79 -15.93 33.06
CA ALA A 2 -25.13 -15.94 33.63
C ALA A 2 -26.17 -15.74 32.51
N ASP A 3 -27.43 -16.16 32.72
CA ASP A 3 -28.48 -16.10 31.69
C ASP A 3 -28.71 -14.68 31.11
N ARG A 4 -28.47 -13.63 31.90
CA ARG A 4 -28.54 -12.23 31.45
C ARG A 4 -27.41 -11.84 30.51
N ASP A 5 -26.22 -12.40 30.69
CA ASP A 5 -25.07 -12.14 29.82
C ASP A 5 -25.29 -12.78 28.44
N LEU A 6 -25.88 -13.98 28.42
CA LEU A 6 -26.20 -14.69 27.18
C LEU A 6 -27.26 -13.97 26.35
N ALA A 7 -28.31 -13.45 26.99
CA ALA A 7 -29.35 -12.67 26.31
C ALA A 7 -28.77 -11.39 25.65
N ASN A 8 -27.84 -10.71 26.33
CA ASN A 8 -27.15 -9.55 25.79
C ASN A 8 -26.26 -9.91 24.60
N VAL A 9 -25.50 -11.02 24.70
CA VAL A 9 -24.67 -11.51 23.58
C VAL A 9 -25.53 -11.83 22.35
N LEU A 10 -26.65 -12.52 22.52
CA LEU A 10 -27.56 -12.82 21.41
C LEU A 10 -28.09 -11.54 20.74
N ALA A 11 -28.50 -10.55 21.53
CA ALA A 11 -28.98 -9.27 21.02
C ALA A 11 -27.89 -8.49 20.25
N LEU A 12 -26.62 -8.61 20.63
CA LEU A 12 -25.49 -8.03 19.89
C LEU A 12 -25.24 -8.76 18.56
N VAL A 13 -25.29 -10.10 18.57
CA VAL A 13 -25.12 -10.91 17.36
C VAL A 13 -26.20 -10.59 16.31
N ASP A 14 -27.45 -10.42 16.75
CA ASP A 14 -28.58 -10.07 15.87
C ASP A 14 -28.40 -8.70 15.19
N GLN A 15 -27.56 -7.82 15.75
CA GLN A 15 -27.28 -6.49 15.19
C GLN A 15 -26.14 -6.47 14.16
N ILE A 16 -25.30 -7.51 14.09
CA ILE A 16 -24.16 -7.57 13.16
C ILE A 16 -24.64 -7.46 11.70
N ARG A 17 -25.62 -8.29 11.31
CA ARG A 17 -26.11 -8.32 9.93
C ARG A 17 -26.72 -6.98 9.50
N PRO A 18 -27.66 -6.36 10.25
CA PRO A 18 -28.16 -5.04 9.92
C PRO A 18 -27.06 -3.97 9.81
N ALA A 19 -26.03 -4.03 10.66
CA ALA A 19 -24.92 -3.09 10.60
C ALA A 19 -24.05 -3.31 9.36
N LEU A 20 -23.78 -4.57 8.96
CA LEU A 20 -23.10 -4.91 7.71
C LEU A 20 -23.89 -4.44 6.47
N GLU A 21 -25.20 -4.66 6.45
CA GLU A 21 -26.06 -4.25 5.33
C GLU A 21 -26.08 -2.73 5.13
N ARG A 22 -25.93 -1.96 6.21
CA ARG A 22 -25.83 -0.50 6.18
C ARG A 22 -24.40 0.03 6.02
N TRP A 23 -23.39 -0.85 6.03
CA TRP A 23 -21.98 -0.48 6.08
C TRP A 23 -21.67 0.47 7.27
N ASP A 24 -22.32 0.23 8.40
CA ASP A 24 -22.23 1.05 9.61
C ASP A 24 -20.99 0.66 10.43
N ARG A 25 -19.84 1.19 10.01
CA ARG A 25 -18.53 0.90 10.59
C ARG A 25 -18.48 1.14 12.11
N PRO A 26 -18.92 2.31 12.65
CA PRO A 26 -18.93 2.53 14.10
C PRO A 26 -19.77 1.50 14.85
N ALA A 27 -20.98 1.19 14.38
CA ALA A 27 -21.84 0.20 15.02
C ALA A 27 -21.20 -1.20 15.03
N LEU A 28 -20.57 -1.62 13.93
CA LEU A 28 -19.86 -2.89 13.86
C LEU A 28 -18.71 -2.96 14.87
N ASN A 29 -17.93 -1.88 14.97
CA ASN A 29 -16.81 -1.81 15.92
C ASN A 29 -17.29 -1.88 17.37
N ASP A 30 -18.37 -1.16 17.69
CA ASP A 30 -18.99 -1.19 19.03
C ASP A 30 -19.54 -2.57 19.38
N ILE A 31 -20.17 -3.26 18.42
CA ILE A 31 -20.66 -4.63 18.60
C ILE A 31 -19.49 -5.58 18.87
N ILE A 32 -18.43 -5.53 18.05
CA ILE A 32 -17.24 -6.38 18.22
C ILE A 32 -16.60 -6.13 19.59
N ALA A 33 -16.39 -4.87 19.97
CA ALA A 33 -15.81 -4.51 21.26
C ALA A 33 -16.64 -5.04 22.44
N GLN A 34 -17.97 -4.93 22.37
CA GLN A 34 -18.86 -5.43 23.42
C GLN A 34 -18.87 -6.97 23.50
N LEU A 35 -18.85 -7.66 22.36
CA LEU A 35 -18.75 -9.12 22.31
C LEU A 35 -17.43 -9.60 22.95
N ILE A 36 -16.32 -8.92 22.66
CA ILE A 36 -15.01 -9.22 23.26
C ILE A 36 -15.07 -9.00 24.77
N ALA A 37 -15.57 -7.85 25.21
CA ALA A 37 -15.67 -7.51 26.64
C ALA A 37 -16.59 -8.47 27.42
N ALA A 38 -17.63 -8.99 26.78
CA ALA A 38 -18.55 -9.97 27.36
C ALA A 38 -17.99 -11.41 27.39
N GLY A 39 -16.85 -11.67 26.75
CA GLY A 39 -16.33 -13.03 26.58
C GLY A 39 -17.29 -13.92 25.79
N ALA A 40 -17.91 -13.36 24.75
CA ALA A 40 -18.93 -14.05 23.96
C ALA A 40 -18.38 -15.37 23.35
N PRO A 41 -19.13 -16.48 23.39
CA PRO A 41 -18.67 -17.79 22.94
C PRO A 41 -18.83 -17.91 21.42
N MET A 42 -18.18 -17.02 20.66
CA MET A 42 -18.33 -16.93 19.21
C MET A 42 -17.53 -17.98 18.43
N GLY A 43 -16.66 -18.77 19.08
CA GLY A 43 -15.89 -19.82 18.39
C GLY A 43 -15.12 -19.31 17.17
N GLU A 44 -15.19 -20.05 16.06
CA GLU A 44 -14.47 -19.72 14.82
C GLU A 44 -14.95 -18.42 14.15
N GLN A 45 -16.14 -17.92 14.51
CA GLN A 45 -16.70 -16.67 13.99
C GLN A 45 -15.85 -15.46 14.39
N TRP A 46 -15.04 -15.57 15.46
CA TRP A 46 -14.04 -14.57 15.82
C TRP A 46 -13.06 -14.26 14.68
N HIS A 47 -12.75 -15.24 13.84
CA HIS A 47 -11.92 -15.04 12.65
C HIS A 47 -12.53 -14.02 11.70
N GLN A 48 -13.82 -14.14 11.37
CA GLN A 48 -14.49 -13.20 10.47
C GLN A 48 -14.59 -11.80 11.09
N LEU A 49 -14.86 -11.72 12.40
CA LEU A 49 -14.88 -10.44 13.12
C LEU A 49 -13.50 -9.78 13.16
N ALA A 50 -12.41 -10.55 13.23
CA ALA A 50 -11.05 -10.03 13.15
C ALA A 50 -10.79 -9.33 11.81
N TYR A 51 -11.19 -9.96 10.69
CA TYR A 51 -11.06 -9.34 9.36
C TYR A 51 -11.98 -8.14 9.16
N ILE A 52 -13.18 -8.14 9.72
CA ILE A 52 -14.08 -6.98 9.70
C ILE A 52 -13.45 -5.81 10.47
N ALA A 53 -12.97 -6.04 11.70
CA ALA A 53 -12.30 -5.01 12.48
C ALA A 53 -11.04 -4.48 11.77
N ALA A 54 -10.24 -5.37 11.16
CA ALA A 54 -9.08 -4.98 10.37
C ALA A 54 -9.47 -4.08 9.18
N GLY A 55 -10.49 -4.46 8.43
CA GLY A 55 -11.03 -3.67 7.31
C GLY A 55 -11.60 -2.32 7.74
N ASN A 56 -12.11 -2.22 8.97
CA ASN A 56 -12.62 -1.00 9.59
C ASN A 56 -11.52 -0.10 10.17
N GLY A 57 -10.25 -0.54 10.08
CA GLY A 57 -9.08 0.17 10.60
C GLY A 57 -8.86 0.03 12.11
N GLU A 58 -9.60 -0.85 12.79
CA GLU A 58 -9.52 -1.08 14.24
C GLU A 58 -8.49 -2.16 14.55
N HIS A 59 -7.21 -1.78 14.57
CA HIS A 59 -6.07 -2.69 14.69
C HIS A 59 -6.12 -3.56 15.95
N ARG A 60 -6.40 -2.95 17.10
CA ARG A 60 -6.46 -3.63 18.40
C ARG A 60 -7.63 -4.59 18.51
N LEU A 61 -8.83 -4.17 18.07
CA LEU A 61 -10.00 -5.04 18.05
C LEU A 61 -9.78 -6.24 17.14
N ALA A 62 -9.18 -6.00 15.97
CA ALA A 62 -8.83 -7.04 15.02
C ALA A 62 -7.90 -8.10 15.64
N ARG A 63 -6.87 -7.67 16.38
CA ARG A 63 -5.95 -8.56 17.09
C ARG A 63 -6.62 -9.34 18.21
N GLN A 64 -7.40 -8.67 19.06
CA GLN A 64 -8.14 -9.33 20.14
C GLN A 64 -9.11 -10.39 19.61
N ALA A 65 -9.83 -10.08 18.54
CA ALA A 65 -10.70 -11.06 17.87
C ALA A 65 -9.89 -12.23 17.28
N MET A 66 -8.73 -11.98 16.67
CA MET A 66 -7.88 -13.07 16.17
C MET A 66 -7.33 -13.96 17.28
N ASP A 67 -6.95 -13.39 18.43
CA ASP A 67 -6.50 -14.17 19.59
C ASP A 67 -7.60 -15.12 20.08
N LEU A 68 -8.84 -14.63 20.19
CA LEU A 68 -10.00 -15.44 20.53
C LEU A 68 -10.31 -16.52 19.48
N ALA A 69 -10.08 -16.23 18.19
CA ALA A 69 -10.20 -17.22 17.13
C ALA A 69 -9.16 -18.35 17.28
N VAL A 70 -7.91 -17.99 17.56
CA VAL A 70 -6.81 -18.95 17.78
C VAL A 70 -7.09 -19.84 18.98
N GLU A 71 -7.58 -19.27 20.09
CA GLU A 71 -8.02 -20.02 21.25
C GLU A 71 -9.13 -21.02 20.90
N SER A 72 -10.12 -20.60 20.09
CA SER A 72 -11.22 -21.47 19.68
C SER A 72 -10.79 -22.64 18.81
N TRP A 73 -9.68 -22.50 18.06
CA TRP A 73 -9.08 -23.56 17.26
C TRP A 73 -8.16 -24.49 18.06
N GLY A 74 -8.05 -24.31 19.38
CA GLY A 74 -7.17 -25.10 20.25
C GLY A 74 -5.72 -24.62 20.30
N ALA A 75 -5.41 -23.47 19.68
CA ALA A 75 -4.10 -22.83 19.69
C ALA A 75 -2.92 -23.71 19.21
N ASP A 76 -3.19 -24.68 18.33
CA ASP A 76 -2.14 -25.51 17.72
C ASP A 76 -1.27 -24.73 16.72
N HIS A 77 -0.22 -25.37 16.19
CA HIS A 77 0.69 -24.68 15.26
C HIS A 77 -0.01 -24.21 13.98
N ALA A 78 -1.07 -24.89 13.52
CA ALA A 78 -1.82 -24.47 12.34
C ALA A 78 -2.65 -23.21 12.62
N ALA A 79 -3.26 -23.12 13.80
CA ALA A 79 -3.92 -21.92 14.31
C ALA A 79 -2.95 -20.75 14.45
N GLN A 80 -1.76 -20.99 15.01
CA GLN A 80 -0.72 -19.95 15.11
C GLN A 80 -0.21 -19.50 13.74
N PHE A 81 -0.09 -20.41 12.77
CA PHE A 81 0.26 -20.02 11.40
C PHE A 81 -0.81 -19.12 10.76
N ARG A 82 -2.10 -19.42 10.94
CA ARG A 82 -3.19 -18.52 10.51
C ARG A 82 -3.09 -17.13 11.15
N LYS A 83 -2.66 -17.06 12.42
CA LYS A 83 -2.36 -15.78 13.09
C LYS A 83 -1.17 -15.05 12.45
N VAL A 84 -0.11 -15.76 12.06
CA VAL A 84 1.02 -15.17 11.29
C VAL A 84 0.52 -14.51 10.00
N GLU A 85 -0.33 -15.20 9.24
CA GLU A 85 -0.91 -14.65 8.01
C GLU A 85 -1.72 -13.38 8.30
N PHE A 86 -2.55 -13.41 9.34
CA PHE A 86 -3.35 -12.27 9.75
C PHE A 86 -2.50 -11.08 10.21
N LEU A 87 -1.48 -11.31 11.04
CA LEU A 87 -0.54 -10.27 11.47
C LEU A 87 0.21 -9.64 10.28
N THR A 88 0.54 -10.45 9.27
CA THR A 88 1.15 -9.96 8.03
C THR A 88 0.19 -9.04 7.26
N ILE A 89 -1.10 -9.39 7.20
CA ILE A 89 -2.16 -8.55 6.58
C ILE A 89 -2.35 -7.24 7.36
N LEU A 90 -2.29 -7.29 8.70
CA LEU A 90 -2.35 -6.12 9.56
C LEU A 90 -1.11 -5.21 9.45
N GLY A 91 -0.01 -5.69 8.85
CA GLY A 91 1.24 -4.95 8.75
C GLY A 91 2.17 -5.12 9.96
N ASP A 92 1.83 -5.99 10.92
CA ASP A 92 2.61 -6.30 12.11
C ASP A 92 3.78 -7.26 11.78
N GLN A 93 4.60 -6.89 10.79
CA GLN A 93 5.60 -7.75 10.17
C GLN A 93 6.59 -8.34 11.18
N GLN A 94 7.03 -7.53 12.15
CA GLN A 94 8.00 -7.95 13.17
C GLN A 94 7.42 -9.02 14.10
N GLU A 95 6.16 -8.89 14.50
CA GLU A 95 5.50 -9.86 15.37
C GLU A 95 5.14 -11.13 14.60
N ALA A 96 4.65 -10.98 13.35
CA ALA A 96 4.43 -12.10 12.45
C ALA A 96 5.71 -12.93 12.28
N ASP A 97 6.86 -12.27 12.10
CA ASP A 97 8.16 -12.93 11.97
C ASP A 97 8.58 -13.70 13.22
N VAL A 98 8.43 -13.07 14.39
CA VAL A 98 8.75 -13.68 15.67
C VAL A 98 7.87 -14.91 15.88
N LEU A 99 6.55 -14.80 15.68
CA LEU A 99 5.64 -15.93 15.82
C LEU A 99 5.99 -17.06 14.85
N LEU A 100 6.20 -16.73 13.57
CA LEU A 100 6.60 -17.70 12.54
C LEU A 100 7.90 -18.44 12.89
N SER A 101 8.87 -17.76 13.51
CA SER A 101 10.13 -18.37 13.93
C SER A 101 9.99 -19.44 15.02
N THR A 102 8.88 -19.43 15.77
CA THR A 102 8.60 -20.43 16.81
C THR A 102 7.89 -21.66 16.26
N LEU A 103 7.35 -21.60 15.04
CA LEU A 103 6.64 -22.71 14.42
C LEU A 103 7.62 -23.72 13.80
N PRO A 104 7.31 -25.03 13.81
CA PRO A 104 8.09 -26.02 13.09
C PRO A 104 8.12 -25.70 11.59
N GLU A 105 9.26 -25.93 10.93
CA GLU A 105 9.39 -25.70 9.48
C GLU A 105 8.41 -26.52 8.63
N THR A 106 7.81 -27.57 9.19
CA THR A 106 6.80 -28.40 8.54
C THR A 106 5.39 -27.79 8.60
N VAL A 107 5.21 -26.61 9.20
CA VAL A 107 3.89 -25.97 9.37
C VAL A 107 3.82 -24.66 8.56
N PRO A 108 2.83 -24.50 7.66
CA PRO A 108 1.84 -25.52 7.28
C PRO A 108 2.45 -26.61 6.40
N ASP A 109 3.56 -26.30 5.72
CA ASP A 109 4.43 -27.21 4.98
C ASP A 109 5.80 -26.51 4.76
N PRO A 110 6.86 -27.26 4.39
CA PRO A 110 8.21 -26.70 4.22
C PRO A 110 8.33 -25.57 3.19
N ALA A 111 7.56 -25.60 2.10
CA ALA A 111 7.67 -24.60 1.04
C ALA A 111 6.96 -23.31 1.45
N THR A 112 5.74 -23.41 2.01
CA THR A 112 5.00 -22.27 2.53
C THR A 112 5.73 -21.61 3.72
N TYR A 113 6.29 -22.40 4.63
CA TYR A 113 7.11 -21.88 5.72
C TYR A 113 8.32 -21.08 5.18
N ALA A 114 9.07 -21.66 4.24
CA ALA A 114 10.21 -20.99 3.62
C ALA A 114 9.79 -19.71 2.89
N LEU A 115 8.66 -19.72 2.17
CA LEU A 115 8.14 -18.54 1.51
C LEU A 115 7.81 -17.43 2.52
N SER A 116 7.09 -17.76 3.61
CA SER A 116 6.74 -16.80 4.66
C SER A 116 7.97 -16.24 5.37
N ARG A 117 8.98 -17.07 5.70
CA ARG A 117 10.26 -16.61 6.27
C ARG A 117 11.02 -15.71 5.31
N GLY A 118 11.12 -16.12 4.04
CA GLY A 118 11.87 -15.40 3.01
C GLY A 118 11.29 -14.02 2.70
N THR A 119 9.97 -13.95 2.51
CA THR A 119 9.24 -12.68 2.29
C THR A 119 9.28 -11.76 3.51
N SER A 120 9.11 -12.31 4.71
CA SER A 120 9.24 -11.56 5.97
C SER A 120 10.64 -10.98 6.13
N ALA A 121 11.67 -11.81 5.92
CA ALA A 121 13.07 -11.37 5.98
C ALA A 121 13.36 -10.26 4.96
N LEU A 122 12.82 -10.35 3.74
CA LEU A 122 12.99 -9.31 2.73
C LEU A 122 12.37 -7.98 3.17
N ASN A 123 11.12 -8.02 3.68
CA ASN A 123 10.42 -6.83 4.18
C ASN A 123 11.16 -6.17 5.36
N LEU A 124 11.75 -6.98 6.23
CA LEU A 124 12.55 -6.53 7.39
C LEU A 124 14.00 -6.15 7.02
N GLY A 125 14.38 -6.21 5.73
CA GLY A 125 15.71 -5.83 5.25
C GLY A 125 16.83 -6.85 5.54
N ARG A 126 16.49 -8.09 5.92
CA ARG A 126 17.43 -9.18 6.19
C ARG A 126 17.73 -9.95 4.90
N ALA A 127 18.55 -9.34 4.03
CA ALA A 127 18.78 -9.80 2.66
C ALA A 127 19.31 -11.25 2.54
N GLU A 128 20.31 -11.63 3.35
CA GLU A 128 20.89 -12.99 3.30
C GLU A 128 19.90 -14.07 3.75
N GLU A 129 19.12 -13.77 4.79
CA GLU A 129 18.06 -14.68 5.25
C GLU A 129 16.95 -14.81 4.21
N ALA A 130 16.55 -13.70 3.58
CA ALA A 130 15.59 -13.71 2.50
C ALA A 130 16.07 -14.58 1.33
N ARG A 131 17.32 -14.40 0.90
CA ARG A 131 17.96 -15.21 -0.13
C ARG A 131 17.89 -16.70 0.22
N HIS A 132 18.36 -17.08 1.41
CA HIS A 132 18.41 -18.46 1.85
C HIS A 132 17.04 -19.16 1.75
N TYR A 133 16.01 -18.56 2.31
CA TYR A 133 14.67 -19.17 2.32
C TYR A 133 14.00 -19.13 0.94
N LEU A 134 14.17 -18.06 0.17
CA LEU A 134 13.56 -17.94 -1.17
C LEU A 134 14.21 -18.89 -2.19
N GLU A 135 15.53 -19.12 -2.11
CA GLU A 135 16.18 -20.19 -2.88
C GLU A 135 15.61 -21.56 -2.52
N ARG A 136 15.42 -21.84 -1.22
CA ARG A 136 14.81 -23.09 -0.75
C ARG A 136 13.39 -23.30 -1.31
N VAL A 137 12.57 -22.25 -1.45
CA VAL A 137 11.26 -22.35 -2.11
C VAL A 137 11.41 -22.87 -3.54
N THR A 138 12.32 -22.29 -4.32
CA THR A 138 12.54 -22.69 -5.72
C THR A 138 13.10 -24.10 -5.87
N GLN A 139 13.82 -24.61 -4.86
CA GLN A 139 14.30 -26.00 -4.83
C GLN A 139 13.19 -26.98 -4.45
N LEU A 140 12.34 -26.65 -3.48
CA LEU A 140 11.22 -27.49 -3.03
C LEU A 140 10.09 -27.52 -4.07
N GLN A 141 9.81 -26.39 -4.70
CA GLN A 141 8.75 -26.21 -5.68
C GLN A 141 9.26 -25.40 -6.88
N PRO A 142 9.94 -26.04 -7.85
CA PRO A 142 10.44 -25.34 -9.04
C PRO A 142 9.35 -24.66 -9.86
N HIS A 143 8.09 -25.11 -9.74
CA HIS A 143 6.92 -24.52 -10.38
C HIS A 143 6.31 -23.34 -9.59
N SER A 144 6.86 -22.97 -8.44
CA SER A 144 6.44 -21.81 -7.66
C SER A 144 6.95 -20.53 -8.33
N GLY A 145 6.12 -19.95 -9.18
CA GLY A 145 6.41 -18.66 -9.77
C GLY A 145 6.41 -17.53 -8.75
N PHE A 146 5.66 -17.66 -7.67
CA PHE A 146 5.71 -16.73 -6.56
C PHE A 146 7.06 -16.78 -5.83
N GLY A 147 7.62 -17.98 -5.62
CA GLY A 147 8.98 -18.16 -5.09
C GLY A 147 10.04 -17.50 -5.97
N TRP A 148 9.99 -17.76 -7.28
CA TRP A 148 10.89 -17.13 -8.26
C TRP A 148 10.78 -15.60 -8.27
N PHE A 149 9.56 -15.06 -8.19
CA PHE A 149 9.33 -13.63 -8.13
C PHE A 149 9.98 -12.99 -6.92
N TRP A 150 9.72 -13.52 -5.71
CA TRP A 150 10.34 -12.97 -4.50
C TRP A 150 11.86 -13.14 -4.51
N LEU A 151 12.39 -14.27 -4.99
CA LEU A 151 13.82 -14.45 -5.14
C LEU A 151 14.43 -13.40 -6.08
N SER A 152 13.74 -13.06 -7.18
CA SER A 152 14.18 -12.01 -8.11
C SER A 152 14.16 -10.59 -7.52
N LEU A 153 13.41 -10.36 -6.44
CA LEU A 153 13.41 -9.10 -5.69
C LEU A 153 14.49 -9.07 -4.60
N ALA A 154 14.81 -10.24 -4.03
CA ALA A 154 15.85 -10.38 -3.00
C ALA A 154 17.27 -10.39 -3.59
N VAL A 155 17.44 -10.92 -4.80
CA VAL A 155 18.74 -11.13 -5.45
C VAL A 155 18.72 -10.59 -6.88
N ASP A 156 19.85 -10.04 -7.32
CA ASP A 156 20.10 -9.72 -8.73
C ASP A 156 20.43 -11.00 -9.51
N LEU A 157 19.39 -11.67 -10.03
CA LEU A 157 19.52 -12.92 -10.78
C LEU A 157 20.40 -12.79 -12.03
N ALA A 158 20.54 -11.60 -12.62
CA ALA A 158 21.42 -11.40 -13.76
C ALA A 158 22.90 -11.65 -13.41
N ARG A 159 23.27 -11.52 -12.14
CA ARG A 159 24.62 -11.76 -11.62
C ARG A 159 24.82 -13.17 -11.06
N GLU A 160 23.81 -14.02 -11.13
CA GLU A 160 23.79 -15.37 -10.56
C GLU A 160 23.40 -16.39 -11.66
N PRO A 161 24.33 -16.77 -12.56
CA PRO A 161 24.01 -17.57 -13.75
C PRO A 161 23.26 -18.86 -13.43
N GLY A 162 23.66 -19.59 -12.39
CA GLY A 162 23.00 -20.84 -12.01
C GLY A 162 21.55 -20.66 -11.57
N LEU A 163 21.22 -19.58 -10.86
CA LEU A 163 19.85 -19.29 -10.45
C LEU A 163 19.00 -18.82 -11.63
N ALA A 164 19.56 -17.97 -12.50
CA ALA A 164 18.87 -17.51 -13.69
C ALA A 164 18.63 -18.65 -14.70
N ASP A 165 19.57 -19.57 -14.87
CA ASP A 165 19.39 -20.76 -15.69
C ASP A 165 18.32 -21.69 -15.10
N SER A 166 18.27 -21.81 -13.77
CA SER A 166 17.22 -22.56 -13.07
C SER A 166 15.84 -21.92 -13.24
N LEU A 167 15.74 -20.58 -13.18
CA LEU A 167 14.52 -19.84 -13.47
C LEU A 167 14.02 -20.13 -14.89
N ILE A 168 14.91 -20.07 -15.88
CA ILE A 168 14.58 -20.35 -17.29
C ILE A 168 14.17 -21.82 -17.46
N ALA A 169 14.91 -22.76 -16.85
CA ALA A 169 14.62 -24.19 -16.92
C ALA A 169 13.29 -24.59 -16.26
N ALA A 170 12.77 -23.77 -15.33
CA ALA A 170 11.46 -23.97 -14.69
C ALA A 170 10.27 -23.57 -15.59
N GLN A 171 10.50 -22.88 -16.71
CA GLN A 171 9.43 -22.36 -17.57
C GLN A 171 8.40 -23.41 -18.01
N PRO A 172 8.79 -24.64 -18.44
CA PRO A 172 7.83 -25.65 -18.87
C PRO A 172 6.87 -26.07 -17.75
N GLN A 173 7.37 -26.25 -16.54
CA GLN A 173 6.59 -26.65 -15.36
C GLN A 173 5.66 -25.51 -14.92
N VAL A 174 6.19 -24.29 -14.83
CA VAL A 174 5.40 -23.11 -14.44
C VAL A 174 4.30 -22.84 -15.45
N SER A 175 4.55 -23.02 -16.75
CA SER A 175 3.55 -22.78 -17.80
C SER A 175 2.27 -23.62 -17.66
N GLN A 176 2.36 -24.78 -16.98
CA GLN A 176 1.23 -25.66 -16.64
C GLN A 176 0.61 -25.37 -15.26
N ALA A 177 1.26 -24.54 -14.44
CA ALA A 177 0.78 -24.18 -13.10
C ALA A 177 -0.43 -23.22 -13.17
N PRO A 178 -1.15 -23.04 -12.04
CA PRO A 178 -2.22 -22.06 -11.95
C PRO A 178 -1.74 -20.64 -12.30
N ARG A 179 -2.68 -19.77 -12.71
CA ARG A 179 -2.39 -18.36 -13.03
C ARG A 179 -1.65 -17.62 -11.90
N THR A 180 -1.96 -17.96 -10.64
CA THR A 180 -1.33 -17.40 -9.45
C THR A 180 0.18 -17.66 -9.37
N GLU A 181 0.68 -18.72 -10.02
CA GLU A 181 2.11 -18.99 -10.17
C GLU A 181 2.67 -18.43 -11.48
N ARG A 182 1.93 -18.57 -12.58
CA ARG A 182 2.40 -18.13 -13.91
C ARG A 182 2.68 -16.64 -14.00
N VAL A 183 1.78 -15.81 -13.46
CA VAL A 183 1.94 -14.36 -13.50
C VAL A 183 3.24 -13.90 -12.81
N PRO A 184 3.45 -14.16 -11.50
CA PRO A 184 4.68 -13.71 -10.83
C PRO A 184 5.95 -14.25 -11.48
N TYR A 185 5.93 -15.49 -11.99
CA TYR A 185 7.05 -16.04 -12.75
C TYR A 185 7.42 -15.21 -13.98
N TYR A 186 6.45 -14.80 -14.80
CA TYR A 186 6.72 -13.98 -15.98
C TYR A 186 7.31 -12.61 -15.62
N TYR A 187 6.93 -12.04 -14.48
CA TYR A 187 7.55 -10.83 -13.96
C TYR A 187 8.97 -11.07 -13.46
N ALA A 188 9.25 -12.21 -12.82
CA ALA A 188 10.61 -12.61 -12.44
C ALA A 188 11.52 -12.80 -13.66
N LEU A 189 11.00 -13.46 -14.70
CA LEU A 189 11.69 -13.69 -15.97
C LEU A 189 11.96 -12.39 -16.71
N GLY A 190 10.94 -11.52 -16.82
CA GLY A 190 11.08 -10.21 -17.44
C GLY A 190 12.10 -9.33 -16.73
N LYS A 191 12.09 -9.33 -15.39
CA LYS A 191 13.09 -8.61 -14.59
C LYS A 191 14.49 -9.16 -14.86
N THR A 192 14.66 -10.48 -14.89
CA THR A 192 15.97 -11.11 -15.13
C THR A 192 16.54 -10.76 -16.51
N HIS A 193 15.71 -10.76 -17.55
CA HIS A 193 16.11 -10.30 -18.88
C HIS A 193 16.42 -8.80 -18.92
N ALA A 194 15.61 -7.97 -18.25
CA ALA A 194 15.86 -6.53 -18.18
C ALA A 194 17.21 -6.22 -17.51
N ASP A 195 17.52 -6.92 -16.41
CA ASP A 195 18.77 -6.76 -15.67
C ASP A 195 19.98 -7.28 -16.48
N ARG A 196 19.78 -8.19 -17.45
CA ARG A 196 20.78 -8.65 -18.43
C ARG A 196 20.93 -7.73 -19.65
N GLY A 197 20.02 -6.77 -19.85
CA GLY A 197 19.97 -5.92 -21.03
C GLY A 197 19.24 -6.53 -22.24
N ASP A 198 18.57 -7.67 -22.06
CA ASP A 198 17.79 -8.35 -23.10
C ASP A 198 16.39 -7.71 -23.25
N HIS A 199 16.32 -6.46 -23.69
CA HIS A 199 15.10 -5.64 -23.61
C HIS A 199 13.87 -6.25 -24.30
N ASP A 200 14.03 -6.86 -25.47
CA ASP A 200 12.92 -7.50 -26.19
C ASP A 200 12.35 -8.70 -25.43
N LEU A 201 13.24 -9.57 -24.93
CA LEU A 201 12.84 -10.74 -24.12
C LEU A 201 12.20 -10.30 -22.80
N ALA A 202 12.72 -9.22 -22.20
CA ALA A 202 12.17 -8.64 -20.99
C ALA A 202 10.73 -8.16 -21.22
N PHE A 203 10.50 -7.36 -22.26
CA PHE A 203 9.17 -6.87 -22.60
C PHE A 203 8.22 -8.02 -22.93
N GLU A 204 8.66 -9.01 -23.71
CA GLU A 204 7.83 -10.18 -24.05
C GLU A 204 7.38 -10.94 -22.80
N ALA A 205 8.28 -11.16 -21.84
CA ALA A 205 7.96 -11.82 -20.58
C ALA A 205 6.96 -10.99 -19.74
N PHE A 206 7.18 -9.68 -19.56
CA PHE A 206 6.22 -8.83 -18.85
C PHE A 206 4.86 -8.79 -19.55
N ALA A 207 4.84 -8.70 -20.89
CA ALA A 207 3.61 -8.72 -21.67
C ALA A 207 2.83 -10.04 -21.54
N LYS A 208 3.52 -11.19 -21.41
CA LYS A 208 2.87 -12.48 -21.11
C LYS A 208 2.20 -12.46 -19.73
N GLY A 209 2.89 -11.96 -18.70
CA GLY A 209 2.32 -11.80 -17.35
C GLY A 209 1.10 -10.87 -17.35
N ALA A 210 1.25 -9.67 -17.92
CA ALA A 210 0.20 -8.68 -18.04
C ALA A 210 -1.02 -9.22 -18.81
N LYS A 211 -0.82 -9.95 -19.92
CA LYS A 211 -1.91 -10.58 -20.68
C LYS A 211 -2.75 -11.53 -19.82
N GLN A 212 -2.13 -12.29 -18.92
CA GLN A 212 -2.86 -13.19 -18.02
C GLN A 212 -3.66 -12.43 -16.96
N MET A 213 -3.14 -11.31 -16.46
CA MET A 213 -3.85 -10.46 -15.50
C MET A 213 -5.08 -9.80 -16.10
N ARG A 214 -5.01 -9.36 -17.36
CA ARG A 214 -6.16 -8.80 -18.10
C ARG A 214 -7.31 -9.79 -18.28
N GLY A 215 -7.01 -11.08 -18.36
CA GLY A 215 -8.04 -12.11 -18.40
C GLY A 215 -8.74 -12.35 -17.05
N ALA A 216 -8.19 -11.79 -15.96
CA ALA A 216 -8.66 -11.99 -14.59
C ALA A 216 -9.24 -10.72 -13.95
N ILE A 217 -8.79 -9.55 -14.41
CA ILE A 217 -9.10 -8.26 -13.80
C ILE A 217 -9.58 -7.32 -14.92
N SER A 218 -10.72 -6.68 -14.70
CA SER A 218 -11.25 -5.66 -15.60
C SER A 218 -10.90 -4.27 -15.07
N TYR A 219 -10.46 -3.38 -15.95
CA TYR A 219 -10.35 -1.95 -15.67
C TYR A 219 -11.52 -1.23 -16.36
N ASP A 220 -12.34 -0.54 -15.58
CA ASP A 220 -13.48 0.23 -16.07
C ASP A 220 -13.09 1.71 -16.17
N HIS A 221 -12.79 2.16 -17.40
CA HIS A 221 -12.45 3.54 -17.69
C HIS A 221 -13.56 4.53 -17.34
N ALA A 222 -14.83 4.13 -17.49
CA ALA A 222 -15.96 5.01 -17.20
C ALA A 222 -16.12 5.18 -15.69
N ALA A 223 -15.98 4.09 -14.93
CA ALA A 223 -16.00 4.14 -13.47
C ALA A 223 -14.83 4.97 -12.91
N ASP A 224 -13.61 4.79 -13.41
CA ASP A 224 -12.45 5.58 -12.96
C ASP A 224 -12.60 7.07 -13.29
N ARG A 225 -13.07 7.40 -14.49
CA ARG A 225 -13.36 8.80 -14.87
C ARG A 225 -14.44 9.42 -13.99
N ALA A 226 -15.51 8.68 -13.73
CA ALA A 226 -16.59 9.15 -12.86
C ALA A 226 -16.11 9.35 -11.43
N ASP A 227 -15.22 8.48 -10.95
CA ASP A 227 -14.59 8.60 -9.65
C ASP A 227 -13.69 9.84 -9.55
N ALA A 228 -12.79 10.04 -10.51
CA ALA A 228 -11.94 11.22 -10.60
C ALA A 228 -12.78 12.51 -10.60
N ALA A 229 -13.86 12.54 -11.38
CA ALA A 229 -14.75 13.69 -11.45
C ALA A 229 -15.43 14.00 -10.10
N ARG A 230 -15.91 12.96 -9.39
CA ARG A 230 -16.53 13.11 -8.06
C ARG A 230 -15.53 13.63 -7.02
N SER A 231 -14.27 13.18 -7.06
CA SER A 231 -13.22 13.60 -6.12
C SER A 231 -12.97 15.11 -6.09
N ILE A 232 -13.15 15.80 -7.23
CA ILE A 232 -12.97 17.26 -7.35
C ILE A 232 -14.29 18.04 -7.36
N GLU A 233 -15.43 17.34 -7.36
CA GLU A 233 -16.74 17.93 -7.54
C GLU A 233 -17.08 18.91 -6.41
N GLY A 234 -17.32 20.16 -6.79
CA GLY A 234 -17.77 21.21 -5.87
C GLY A 234 -16.69 21.77 -4.94
N TYR A 235 -15.42 21.39 -5.05
CA TYR A 235 -14.36 21.99 -4.24
C TYR A 235 -13.93 23.37 -4.76
N SER A 236 -13.63 24.27 -3.82
CA SER A 236 -12.94 25.56 -4.03
C SER A 236 -12.09 25.90 -2.80
N ALA A 237 -11.14 26.82 -2.95
CA ALA A 237 -10.27 27.26 -1.84
C ALA A 237 -11.10 27.80 -0.66
N GLU A 238 -12.14 28.59 -0.95
CA GLU A 238 -13.02 29.20 0.05
C GLU A 238 -13.82 28.15 0.82
N ARG A 239 -14.30 27.13 0.11
CA ARG A 239 -15.07 26.02 0.67
C ARG A 239 -14.21 25.17 1.61
N ILE A 240 -13.00 24.81 1.18
CA ILE A 240 -12.04 24.10 2.02
C ILE A 240 -11.71 24.92 3.27
N ALA A 241 -11.39 26.22 3.09
CA ALA A 241 -11.08 27.10 4.21
C ALA A 241 -12.25 27.28 5.19
N ALA A 242 -13.50 27.22 4.71
CA ALA A 242 -14.68 27.32 5.56
C ALA A 242 -14.85 26.13 6.50
N ILE A 243 -14.51 24.91 6.07
CA ILE A 243 -14.50 23.73 6.95
C ILE A 243 -13.26 23.74 7.84
N ALA A 244 -12.08 24.06 7.28
CA ALA A 244 -10.83 24.11 8.03
C ALA A 244 -10.91 25.04 9.26
N ARG A 245 -11.57 26.20 9.14
CA ARG A 245 -11.78 27.14 10.26
C ARG A 245 -12.69 26.61 11.38
N GLN A 246 -13.45 25.56 11.11
CA GLN A 246 -14.30 24.90 12.12
C GLN A 246 -13.55 23.79 12.87
N GLN A 247 -12.32 23.45 12.45
CA GLN A 247 -11.53 22.42 13.11
C GLN A 247 -11.02 22.92 14.47
N SER A 248 -11.23 22.10 15.49
CA SER A 248 -10.78 22.35 16.87
C SER A 248 -9.76 21.35 17.38
N GLU A 249 -9.49 20.29 16.61
CA GLU A 249 -8.51 19.26 16.93
C GLU A 249 -7.16 19.53 16.26
N PRO A 250 -6.03 19.12 16.87
CA PRO A 250 -4.73 19.12 16.19
C PRO A 250 -4.74 18.20 14.97
N THR A 251 -4.17 18.65 13.86
CA THR A 251 -4.18 17.87 12.59
C THR A 251 -2.83 17.78 11.89
N GLY A 252 -1.77 18.36 12.48
CA GLY A 252 -0.44 18.42 11.86
C GLY A 252 0.38 17.13 11.90
N ARG A 253 -0.14 16.07 12.53
CA ARG A 253 0.59 14.80 12.73
C ARG A 253 0.86 14.07 11.42
N THR A 254 -0.04 14.13 10.44
CA THR A 254 0.17 13.47 9.14
C THR A 254 0.84 14.38 8.13
N ILE A 255 1.70 13.80 7.30
CA ILE A 255 2.25 14.37 6.07
C ILE A 255 1.74 13.51 4.92
N PHE A 256 0.93 14.09 4.03
CA PHE A 256 0.43 13.37 2.86
C PHE A 256 1.40 13.51 1.69
N VAL A 257 1.80 12.39 1.10
CA VAL A 257 2.61 12.32 -0.11
C VAL A 257 1.81 11.59 -1.19
N ALA A 258 1.07 12.37 -1.97
CA ALA A 258 0.31 11.88 -3.11
C ALA A 258 1.18 11.71 -4.36
N GLY A 259 0.68 10.94 -5.31
CA GLY A 259 1.30 10.72 -6.60
C GLY A 259 1.01 9.31 -7.09
N LEU A 260 1.05 9.13 -8.40
CA LEU A 260 0.96 7.81 -9.02
C LEU A 260 2.05 6.87 -8.46
N PRO A 261 1.82 5.55 -8.41
CA PRO A 261 2.85 4.63 -7.97
C PRO A 261 4.08 4.80 -8.85
N ARG A 262 5.27 4.52 -8.29
CA ARG A 262 6.56 4.65 -9.01
C ARG A 262 6.99 6.08 -9.37
N SER A 263 6.28 7.11 -8.88
CA SER A 263 6.66 8.52 -9.04
C SER A 263 7.76 9.01 -8.09
N GLY A 264 8.22 8.18 -7.15
CA GLY A 264 9.23 8.57 -6.16
C GLY A 264 8.67 8.91 -4.77
N THR A 265 7.39 8.65 -4.50
CA THR A 265 6.78 8.81 -3.17
C THR A 265 7.55 8.10 -2.07
N THR A 266 8.06 6.88 -2.32
CA THR A 266 8.90 6.14 -1.37
C THR A 266 10.21 6.87 -1.05
N LEU A 267 10.82 7.56 -2.01
CA LEU A 267 12.05 8.30 -1.73
C LEU A 267 11.78 9.48 -0.79
N VAL A 268 10.68 10.23 -1.04
CA VAL A 268 10.26 11.32 -0.16
C VAL A 268 9.87 10.82 1.23
N GLU A 269 9.16 9.69 1.31
CA GLU A 269 8.87 9.01 2.57
C GLU A 269 10.16 8.68 3.34
N GLN A 270 11.18 8.13 2.67
CA GLN A 270 12.47 7.81 3.30
C GLN A 270 13.24 9.05 3.75
N ILE A 271 13.21 10.14 2.97
CA ILE A 271 13.77 11.44 3.37
C ILE A 271 13.10 11.94 4.64
N LEU A 272 11.76 11.98 4.66
CA LEU A 272 10.99 12.48 5.79
C LEU A 272 11.18 11.61 7.04
N THR A 273 11.06 10.29 6.91
CA THR A 273 11.23 9.34 8.04
C THR A 273 12.67 9.21 8.53
N SER A 274 13.64 9.85 7.87
CA SER A 274 15.01 9.98 8.39
C SER A 274 15.16 11.15 9.38
N HIS A 275 14.17 12.04 9.45
CA HIS A 275 14.11 13.15 10.39
C HIS A 275 13.60 12.67 11.76
N SER A 276 14.22 13.10 12.86
CA SER A 276 13.92 12.63 14.22
C SER A 276 12.46 12.84 14.68
N ALA A 277 11.81 13.91 14.22
CA ALA A 277 10.39 14.22 14.48
C ALA A 277 9.37 13.42 13.65
N VAL A 278 9.80 12.61 12.67
CA VAL A 278 8.93 11.78 11.84
C VAL A 278 9.17 10.33 12.20
N ALA A 279 8.17 9.70 12.83
CA ALA A 279 8.31 8.38 13.43
C ALA A 279 8.16 7.25 12.41
N ASP A 280 7.22 7.39 11.46
CA ASP A 280 6.87 6.30 10.55
C ASP A 280 6.28 6.80 9.22
N GLY A 281 6.04 5.86 8.30
CA GLY A 281 5.39 6.11 7.02
C GLY A 281 4.89 4.84 6.34
N GLY A 282 3.94 4.99 5.42
CA GLY A 282 3.45 3.87 4.65
C GLY A 282 2.19 4.19 3.86
N GLU A 283 1.43 3.16 3.52
CA GLU A 283 0.11 3.29 2.89
C GLU A 283 -0.96 3.10 3.96
N ILE A 284 -1.37 4.18 4.64
CA ILE A 284 -2.29 4.11 5.78
C ILE A 284 -3.73 3.81 5.30
N SER A 285 -4.08 4.30 4.12
CA SER A 285 -5.34 4.00 3.40
C SER A 285 -6.63 4.34 4.17
N ARG A 286 -6.54 5.25 5.15
CA ARG A 286 -7.68 5.64 6.00
C ARG A 286 -8.56 6.72 5.39
N LEU A 287 -8.08 7.47 4.39
CA LEU A 287 -8.92 8.44 3.68
C LEU A 287 -10.09 7.78 2.93
N VAL A 288 -9.90 6.56 2.43
CA VAL A 288 -10.97 5.77 1.80
C VAL A 288 -12.05 5.41 2.82
N LEU A 289 -11.64 4.94 4.01
CA LEU A 289 -12.58 4.60 5.10
C LEU A 289 -13.34 5.85 5.57
N LEU A 290 -12.62 6.96 5.76
CA LEU A 290 -13.23 8.23 6.13
C LEU A 290 -14.21 8.74 5.07
N SER A 291 -13.86 8.61 3.79
CA SER A 291 -14.77 8.92 2.68
C SER A 291 -16.04 8.08 2.75
N ASN A 292 -15.95 6.79 3.08
CA ASN A 292 -17.11 5.93 3.22
C ASN A 292 -18.01 6.37 4.38
N ASP A 293 -17.44 6.73 5.54
CA ASP A 293 -18.17 7.29 6.69
C ASP A 293 -18.88 8.63 6.34
N ILE A 294 -18.31 9.41 5.42
CA ILE A 294 -18.91 10.65 4.89
C ILE A 294 -19.98 10.37 3.83
N GLY A 295 -19.94 9.19 3.20
CA GLY A 295 -20.79 8.79 2.07
C GLY A 295 -20.21 9.13 0.70
N GLY A 296 -18.95 9.55 0.62
CA GLY A 296 -18.18 9.79 -0.62
C GLY A 296 -17.24 10.99 -0.53
N ALA A 297 -16.50 11.22 -1.62
CA ALA A 297 -15.39 12.19 -1.67
C ALA A 297 -15.77 13.60 -2.15
N SER A 298 -17.02 13.86 -2.57
CA SER A 298 -17.40 15.16 -3.12
C SER A 298 -17.64 16.21 -2.03
N TRP A 299 -17.50 17.49 -2.40
CA TRP A 299 -17.73 18.61 -1.47
C TRP A 299 -19.14 18.56 -0.86
N GLY A 300 -20.17 18.26 -1.65
CA GLY A 300 -21.56 18.28 -1.19
C GLY A 300 -21.82 17.26 -0.08
N LEU A 301 -21.18 16.10 -0.13
CA LEU A 301 -21.25 15.07 0.91
C LEU A 301 -20.49 15.50 2.16
N LEU A 302 -19.25 15.96 2.00
CA LEU A 302 -18.45 16.49 3.10
C LEU A 302 -19.17 17.63 3.85
N ALA A 303 -19.71 18.61 3.13
CA ALA A 303 -20.39 19.76 3.72
C ALA A 303 -21.63 19.34 4.53
N ARG A 304 -22.41 18.36 4.03
CA ARG A 304 -23.56 17.81 4.78
C ARG A 304 -23.10 17.06 6.03
N HIS A 305 -22.05 16.25 5.93
CA HIS A 305 -21.49 15.52 7.06
C HIS A 305 -21.02 16.49 8.15
N VAL A 306 -20.22 17.50 7.79
CA VAL A 306 -19.72 18.51 8.74
C VAL A 306 -20.86 19.35 9.33
N ALA A 307 -21.89 19.69 8.56
CA ALA A 307 -23.06 20.39 9.09
C ALA A 307 -23.82 19.55 10.13
N ALA A 308 -23.83 18.23 9.99
CA ALA A 308 -24.53 17.31 10.90
C ALA A 308 -23.70 16.95 12.14
N GLN A 309 -22.38 16.76 12.00
CA GLN A 309 -21.52 16.19 13.05
C GLN A 309 -20.41 17.14 13.52
N GLY A 310 -20.14 18.23 12.81
CA GLY A 310 -18.96 19.07 12.96
C GLY A 310 -17.72 18.48 12.27
N ALA A 311 -16.63 19.25 12.23
CA ALA A 311 -15.36 18.83 11.61
C ALA A 311 -14.45 18.02 12.56
N ALA A 312 -14.60 18.24 13.87
CA ALA A 312 -13.75 17.63 14.89
C ALA A 312 -13.82 16.09 14.98
N PRO A 313 -15.00 15.43 14.87
CA PRO A 313 -15.07 13.97 14.95
C PRO A 313 -14.19 13.24 13.93
N ALA A 314 -14.11 13.74 12.69
CA ALA A 314 -13.30 13.14 11.64
C ALA A 314 -11.79 13.22 11.97
N ALA A 315 -11.32 14.34 12.55
CA ALA A 315 -9.94 14.49 12.97
C ALA A 315 -9.60 13.60 14.18
N ARG A 316 -10.51 13.45 15.15
CA ARG A 316 -10.33 12.51 16.26
C ARG A 316 -10.27 11.06 15.80
N LEU A 317 -11.12 10.68 14.84
CA LEU A 317 -11.09 9.36 14.23
C LEU A 317 -9.78 9.12 13.48
N TRP A 318 -9.29 10.14 12.77
CA TRP A 318 -7.98 10.07 12.11
C TRP A 318 -6.85 9.84 13.12
N ASP A 319 -6.79 10.63 14.20
CA ASP A 319 -5.75 10.45 15.22
C ASP A 319 -5.87 9.10 15.95
N HIS A 320 -7.10 8.61 16.19
CA HIS A 320 -7.33 7.25 16.68
C HIS A 320 -6.66 6.20 15.79
N TRP A 321 -6.88 6.24 14.48
CA TRP A 321 -6.23 5.30 13.57
C TRP A 321 -4.70 5.45 13.52
N LEU A 322 -4.18 6.68 13.63
CA LEU A 322 -2.74 6.89 13.73
C LEU A 322 -2.17 6.32 15.04
N ASN A 323 -2.89 6.43 16.16
CA ASN A 323 -2.46 5.87 17.44
C ASN A 323 -2.49 4.33 17.43
N GLU A 324 -3.45 3.73 16.74
CA GLU A 324 -3.55 2.28 16.57
C GLU A 324 -2.40 1.72 15.72
N LEU A 325 -2.01 2.40 14.64
CA LEU A 325 -0.95 1.95 13.73
C LEU A 325 0.46 2.37 14.20
N PHE A 326 0.57 3.57 14.75
CA PHE A 326 1.83 4.23 15.08
C PHE A 326 1.76 4.79 16.52
N PRO A 327 1.85 3.94 17.55
CA PRO A 327 1.74 4.38 18.95
C PRO A 327 2.91 5.27 19.39
N ALA A 328 4.01 5.29 18.64
CA ALA A 328 5.12 6.20 18.88
C ALA A 328 4.73 7.65 18.60
N SER A 329 5.21 8.55 19.45
CA SER A 329 5.04 10.00 19.26
C SER A 329 5.84 10.46 18.06
N GLY A 330 5.23 11.31 17.23
CA GLY A 330 5.89 11.90 16.06
C GLY A 330 4.94 12.00 14.89
N ARG A 331 5.44 12.60 13.81
CA ARG A 331 4.69 12.73 12.57
C ARG A 331 4.73 11.44 11.77
N VAL A 332 3.72 11.25 10.92
CA VAL A 332 3.56 10.05 10.11
C VAL A 332 3.37 10.44 8.65
N VAL A 333 4.08 9.76 7.75
CA VAL A 333 3.89 9.92 6.30
C VAL A 333 2.81 8.97 5.80
N ASP A 334 1.75 9.51 5.18
CA ASP A 334 0.81 8.72 4.40
C ASP A 334 1.11 8.91 2.91
N LYS A 335 1.54 7.84 2.25
CA LYS A 335 1.81 7.80 0.80
C LYS A 335 0.86 6.89 0.04
N THR A 336 -0.31 6.58 0.60
CA THR A 336 -1.35 5.79 -0.09
C THR A 336 -1.62 6.35 -1.47
N VAL A 337 -1.54 5.49 -2.48
CA VAL A 337 -1.64 5.86 -3.90
C VAL A 337 -2.96 6.57 -4.22
N THR A 338 -4.06 6.17 -3.60
CA THR A 338 -5.39 6.76 -3.83
C THR A 338 -5.60 8.11 -3.16
N THR A 339 -4.61 8.65 -2.43
CA THR A 339 -4.71 9.97 -1.76
C THR A 339 -5.09 11.08 -2.74
N SER A 340 -4.69 10.99 -4.02
CA SER A 340 -5.06 11.94 -5.07
C SER A 340 -6.57 12.14 -5.23
N ARG A 341 -7.37 11.10 -4.93
CA ARG A 341 -8.84 11.10 -4.98
C ARG A 341 -9.50 11.70 -3.76
N PHE A 342 -8.75 11.93 -2.68
CA PHE A 342 -9.27 12.37 -1.39
C PHE A 342 -8.58 13.64 -0.85
N LEU A 343 -7.76 14.33 -1.65
CA LEU A 343 -7.07 15.55 -1.22
C LEU A 343 -8.04 16.64 -0.73
N GLY A 344 -9.23 16.74 -1.31
CA GLY A 344 -10.26 17.67 -0.82
C GLY A 344 -10.72 17.37 0.61
N LEU A 345 -10.85 16.08 0.98
CA LEU A 345 -11.15 15.66 2.35
C LEU A 345 -9.97 15.96 3.28
N ALA A 346 -8.75 15.57 2.89
CA ALA A 346 -7.54 15.79 3.67
C ALA A 346 -7.32 17.28 3.95
N ALA A 347 -7.39 18.14 2.93
CA ALA A 347 -7.19 19.58 3.07
C ALA A 347 -8.25 20.27 3.95
N ALA A 348 -9.51 19.79 3.90
CA ALA A 348 -10.61 20.39 4.65
C ALA A 348 -10.66 19.92 6.11
N LEU A 349 -10.46 18.61 6.36
CA LEU A 349 -10.60 18.01 7.68
C LEU A 349 -9.30 18.01 8.49
N LEU A 350 -8.15 18.00 7.81
CA LEU A 350 -6.81 17.97 8.40
C LEU A 350 -5.97 19.19 7.96
N PRO A 351 -6.40 20.43 8.28
CA PRO A 351 -5.84 21.65 7.70
C PRO A 351 -4.41 21.97 8.12
N GLU A 352 -3.81 21.28 9.08
CA GLU A 352 -2.39 21.44 9.43
C GLU A 352 -1.48 20.43 8.73
N ALA A 353 -2.04 19.40 8.09
CA ALA A 353 -1.26 18.37 7.40
C ALA A 353 -0.61 18.94 6.12
N PRO A 354 0.71 18.79 5.94
CA PRO A 354 1.37 19.13 4.69
C PRO A 354 0.91 18.18 3.59
N LEU A 355 0.67 18.76 2.40
CA LEU A 355 0.29 18.01 1.20
C LEU A 355 1.42 18.13 0.18
N ILE A 356 1.96 16.99 -0.25
CA ILE A 356 2.99 16.87 -1.27
C ILE A 356 2.43 16.04 -2.41
N TRP A 357 2.71 16.42 -3.65
CA TRP A 357 2.39 15.63 -4.85
C TRP A 357 3.65 15.36 -5.66
N MET A 358 3.96 14.07 -5.87
CA MET A 358 5.07 13.62 -6.69
C MET A 358 4.70 13.55 -8.18
N THR A 359 5.54 14.16 -9.02
CA THR A 359 5.53 13.98 -10.47
C THR A 359 6.81 13.30 -10.94
N ARG A 360 6.74 12.68 -12.12
CA ARG A 360 7.85 11.99 -12.78
C ARG A 360 7.57 11.96 -14.27
N ASP A 361 8.60 11.82 -15.10
CA ASP A 361 8.46 11.53 -16.51
C ASP A 361 7.39 10.44 -16.76
N PRO A 362 6.35 10.72 -17.57
CA PRO A 362 5.25 9.80 -17.80
C PRO A 362 5.70 8.47 -18.41
N LEU A 363 6.70 8.46 -19.28
CA LEU A 363 7.15 7.27 -20.00
C LEU A 363 7.94 6.33 -19.06
N ASP A 364 8.87 6.86 -18.28
CA ASP A 364 9.58 6.12 -17.23
C ASP A 364 8.61 5.53 -16.20
N ARG A 365 7.60 6.31 -15.80
CA ARG A 365 6.58 5.87 -14.86
C ARG A 365 5.69 4.78 -15.46
N ALA A 366 5.28 4.92 -16.72
CA ALA A 366 4.46 3.94 -17.43
C ALA A 366 5.19 2.60 -17.55
N TRP A 367 6.45 2.62 -18.01
CA TRP A 367 7.30 1.45 -18.04
C TRP A 367 7.43 0.79 -16.66
N SER A 368 7.68 1.62 -15.63
CA SER A 368 7.80 1.11 -14.27
C SER A 368 6.50 0.50 -13.73
N CYS A 369 5.33 1.04 -14.07
CA CYS A 369 4.05 0.45 -13.68
C CYS A 369 3.79 -0.85 -14.43
N PHE A 370 3.98 -0.87 -15.75
CA PHE A 370 3.74 -2.03 -16.60
C PHE A 370 4.57 -3.25 -16.19
N ARG A 371 5.85 -3.04 -15.84
CA ARG A 371 6.77 -4.10 -15.40
C ARG A 371 6.67 -4.46 -13.91
N THR A 372 5.72 -3.88 -13.17
CA THR A 372 5.49 -4.21 -11.76
C THR A 372 4.28 -5.13 -11.63
N ASN A 373 4.44 -6.25 -10.95
CA ASN A 373 3.33 -7.11 -10.55
C ASN A 373 2.71 -6.55 -9.26
N PHE A 374 1.77 -5.60 -9.38
CA PHE A 374 1.09 -5.05 -8.21
C PHE A 374 0.22 -6.12 -7.53
N SER A 375 0.28 -6.19 -6.21
CA SER A 375 -0.42 -7.20 -5.42
C SER A 375 -1.92 -7.23 -5.72
N GLY A 376 -2.43 -8.43 -6.04
CA GLY A 376 -3.85 -8.68 -6.27
C GLY A 376 -4.44 -7.81 -7.39
N SER A 377 -5.57 -7.16 -7.09
CA SER A 377 -6.29 -6.28 -8.02
C SER A 377 -6.17 -4.80 -7.66
N ALA A 378 -5.12 -4.41 -6.93
CA ALA A 378 -4.97 -3.05 -6.43
C ALA A 378 -4.84 -1.98 -7.54
N MET A 379 -4.21 -2.34 -8.67
CA MET A 379 -3.95 -1.42 -9.79
C MET A 379 -4.37 -2.06 -11.13
N PRO A 380 -5.69 -2.22 -11.39
CA PRO A 380 -6.19 -2.96 -12.55
C PRO A 380 -5.75 -2.38 -13.90
N TRP A 381 -5.55 -1.07 -13.98
CA TRP A 381 -5.10 -0.33 -15.17
C TRP A 381 -3.64 -0.58 -15.55
N SER A 382 -2.82 -1.16 -14.66
CA SER A 382 -1.37 -1.27 -14.87
C SER A 382 -0.93 -2.35 -15.87
N TYR A 383 -1.86 -3.15 -16.38
CA TYR A 383 -1.56 -4.31 -17.24
C TYR A 383 -1.79 -4.04 -18.74
N ARG A 384 -2.21 -2.83 -19.12
CA ARG A 384 -2.27 -2.38 -20.52
C ARG A 384 -1.69 -0.98 -20.66
N LEU A 385 -0.91 -0.76 -21.71
CA LEU A 385 -0.26 0.53 -21.96
C LEU A 385 -1.27 1.66 -22.25
N ASP A 386 -2.36 1.36 -22.96
CA ASP A 386 -3.46 2.30 -23.22
C ASP A 386 -4.28 2.60 -21.95
N ASP A 387 -4.49 1.60 -21.08
CA ASP A 387 -5.14 1.79 -19.78
C ASP A 387 -4.28 2.65 -18.84
N ILE A 388 -2.96 2.40 -18.79
CA ILE A 388 -2.00 3.23 -18.06
C ILE A 388 -2.09 4.67 -18.54
N ALA A 389 -2.08 4.90 -19.86
CA ALA A 389 -2.21 6.23 -20.44
C ALA A 389 -3.52 6.91 -20.02
N ALA A 390 -4.65 6.20 -20.11
CA ALA A 390 -5.96 6.71 -19.74
C ALA A 390 -6.02 7.11 -18.25
N HIS A 391 -5.48 6.26 -17.36
CA HIS A 391 -5.41 6.53 -15.93
C HIS A 391 -4.49 7.73 -15.63
N PHE A 392 -3.32 7.80 -16.27
CA PHE A 392 -2.38 8.91 -16.06
C PHE A 392 -2.99 10.25 -16.45
N ARG A 393 -3.74 10.32 -17.56
CA ARG A 393 -4.44 11.56 -17.96
C ARG A 393 -5.47 12.01 -16.92
N LEU A 394 -6.14 11.07 -16.23
CA LEU A 394 -7.05 11.41 -15.13
C LEU A 394 -6.28 12.00 -13.94
N GLU A 395 -5.13 11.42 -13.57
CA GLU A 395 -4.30 11.94 -12.50
C GLU A 395 -3.69 13.31 -12.84
N ASP A 396 -3.34 13.58 -14.10
CA ASP A 396 -2.88 14.90 -14.53
C ASP A 396 -3.98 15.95 -14.42
N GLN A 397 -5.23 15.58 -14.75
CA GLN A 397 -6.40 16.44 -14.56
C GLN A 397 -6.66 16.73 -13.08
N LEU A 398 -6.54 15.71 -12.22
CA LEU A 398 -6.65 15.87 -10.76
C LEU A 398 -5.56 16.80 -10.23
N LEU A 399 -4.30 16.58 -10.61
CA LEU A 399 -3.18 17.44 -10.21
C LEU A 399 -3.43 18.89 -10.63
N ALA A 400 -3.82 19.12 -11.89
CA ALA A 400 -4.10 20.46 -12.39
C ALA A 400 -5.19 21.15 -11.57
N ARG A 401 -6.28 20.42 -11.25
CA ARG A 401 -7.39 20.95 -10.47
C ARG A 401 -7.02 21.18 -9.00
N TRP A 402 -6.30 20.26 -8.37
CA TRP A 402 -5.88 20.42 -6.98
C TRP A 402 -4.86 21.53 -6.81
N ARG A 403 -3.94 21.71 -7.78
CA ARG A 403 -3.02 22.84 -7.78
C ARG A 403 -3.76 24.18 -7.85
N ASP A 404 -4.79 24.29 -8.68
CA ASP A 404 -5.63 25.49 -8.79
C ASP A 404 -6.40 25.78 -7.49
N ILE A 405 -6.94 24.74 -6.84
CA ILE A 405 -7.74 24.88 -5.60
C ILE A 405 -6.86 25.14 -4.37
N LEU A 406 -5.74 24.43 -4.24
CA LEU A 406 -4.93 24.41 -3.02
C LEU A 406 -3.79 25.43 -3.03
N GLY A 407 -3.33 25.87 -4.21
CA GLY A 407 -2.19 26.78 -4.33
C GLY A 407 -0.99 26.29 -3.52
N ASP A 408 -0.42 27.17 -2.70
CA ASP A 408 0.77 26.89 -1.87
C ASP A 408 0.54 25.80 -0.80
N ARG A 409 -0.70 25.39 -0.52
CA ARG A 409 -0.97 24.25 0.36
C ARG A 409 -0.50 22.92 -0.22
N LEU A 410 -0.33 22.83 -1.54
CA LEU A 410 0.13 21.63 -2.23
C LEU A 410 1.53 21.85 -2.82
N LEU A 411 2.54 21.21 -2.23
CA LEU A 411 3.88 21.19 -2.81
C LEU A 411 3.93 20.16 -3.94
N VAL A 412 4.07 20.61 -5.17
CA VAL A 412 4.34 19.73 -6.33
C VAL A 412 5.85 19.55 -6.48
N LEU A 413 6.30 18.30 -6.47
CA LEU A 413 7.72 17.91 -6.50
C LEU A 413 7.98 16.93 -7.65
N SER A 414 8.90 17.27 -8.54
CA SER A 414 9.38 16.33 -9.57
C SER A 414 10.45 15.40 -9.00
N TYR A 415 10.38 14.13 -9.39
CA TYR A 415 11.42 13.14 -9.10
C TYR A 415 12.76 13.54 -9.72
N GLU A 416 12.76 13.98 -10.97
CA GLU A 416 13.95 14.38 -11.72
C GLU A 416 14.66 15.54 -11.03
N ASP A 417 13.89 16.54 -10.61
CA ASP A 417 14.35 17.68 -9.84
C ASP A 417 14.98 17.24 -8.50
N LEU A 418 14.29 16.39 -7.75
CA LEU A 418 14.76 15.86 -6.46
C LEU A 418 16.07 15.08 -6.59
N VAL A 419 16.24 14.21 -7.60
CA VAL A 419 17.48 13.42 -7.75
C VAL A 419 18.60 14.19 -8.45
N THR A 420 18.28 15.33 -9.08
CA THR A 420 19.26 16.20 -9.74
C THR A 420 19.91 17.15 -8.75
N ASP A 421 19.11 17.76 -7.87
CA ASP A 421 19.54 18.66 -6.80
C ASP A 421 18.84 18.31 -5.47
N PRO A 422 19.22 17.17 -4.84
CA PRO A 422 18.56 16.68 -3.63
C PRO A 422 18.66 17.65 -2.47
N GLU A 423 19.79 18.36 -2.34
CA GLU A 423 19.99 19.31 -1.25
C GLU A 423 18.94 20.42 -1.21
N THR A 424 18.71 21.08 -2.35
CA THR A 424 17.72 22.16 -2.46
C THR A 424 16.31 21.64 -2.22
N TRP A 425 15.96 20.51 -2.84
CA TRP A 425 14.60 19.99 -2.76
C TRP A 425 14.26 19.36 -1.42
N ILE A 426 15.21 18.69 -0.76
CA ILE A 426 15.03 18.18 0.61
C ILE A 426 14.75 19.35 1.56
N ARG A 427 15.54 20.44 1.48
CA ARG A 427 15.29 21.65 2.30
C ARG A 427 13.90 22.24 2.05
N ARG A 428 13.46 22.29 0.79
CA ARG A 428 12.11 22.78 0.44
C ARG A 428 11.00 21.89 0.99
N VAL A 429 11.18 20.57 0.92
CA VAL A 429 10.24 19.60 1.51
C VAL A 429 10.16 19.76 3.02
N LEU A 430 11.30 19.87 3.71
CA LEU A 430 11.34 20.09 5.16
C LEU A 430 10.64 21.40 5.53
N ALA A 431 10.94 22.49 4.82
CA ALA A 431 10.31 23.80 5.06
C ALA A 431 8.79 23.75 4.86
N HIS A 432 8.32 23.09 3.79
CA HIS A 432 6.88 22.88 3.53
C HIS A 432 6.21 22.06 4.64
N CYS A 433 6.94 21.10 5.20
CA CYS A 433 6.48 20.33 6.33
C CYS A 433 6.61 21.07 7.67
N GLY A 434 7.34 22.19 7.77
CA GLY A 434 7.66 22.83 9.05
C GLY A 434 8.64 22.00 9.90
N LEU A 435 9.55 21.26 9.26
CA LEU A 435 10.60 20.47 9.90
C LEU A 435 11.94 21.22 9.84
N ALA A 436 12.78 21.00 10.85
CA ALA A 436 14.14 21.53 10.86
C ALA A 436 15.06 20.74 9.93
N GLU A 437 16.21 21.30 9.56
CA GLU A 437 17.22 20.57 8.81
C GLU A 437 17.99 19.62 9.74
N GLU A 438 18.12 18.36 9.32
CA GLU A 438 18.91 17.33 10.02
C GLU A 438 19.80 16.58 9.02
N ALA A 439 21.03 16.24 9.39
CA ALA A 439 21.97 15.59 8.47
C ALA A 439 21.44 14.26 7.88
N LYS A 440 20.67 13.49 8.67
CA LYS A 440 20.14 12.18 8.27
C LYS A 440 19.19 12.22 7.07
N VAL A 441 18.46 13.33 6.88
CA VAL A 441 17.50 13.45 5.77
C VAL A 441 18.15 13.48 4.39
N PHE A 442 19.45 13.81 4.32
CA PHE A 442 20.25 13.79 3.09
C PHE A 442 20.89 12.41 2.81
N ALA A 443 20.83 11.49 3.78
CA ALA A 443 21.29 10.12 3.63
C ALA A 443 20.14 9.10 3.86
N PRO A 444 18.99 9.23 3.16
CA PRO A 444 17.79 8.43 3.44
C PRO A 444 17.99 6.91 3.27
N HIS A 445 18.97 6.50 2.47
CA HIS A 445 19.32 5.10 2.25
C HIS A 445 19.91 4.40 3.49
N GLU A 446 20.40 5.17 4.47
CA GLU A 446 20.92 4.65 5.74
C GLU A 446 19.81 4.42 6.78
N ASN A 447 18.57 4.87 6.51
CA ASN A 447 17.45 4.69 7.43
C ASN A 447 17.15 3.19 7.61
N PRO A 448 17.32 2.59 8.80
CA PRO A 448 17.18 1.14 8.98
C PRO A 448 15.73 0.65 8.94
N ARG A 449 14.74 1.55 8.90
CA ARG A 449 13.32 1.21 8.94
C ARG A 449 12.93 0.25 7.80
N PRO A 450 12.11 -0.78 8.05
CA PRO A 450 11.50 -1.61 7.00
C PRO A 450 10.77 -0.77 5.94
N VAL A 451 10.85 -1.19 4.67
CA VAL A 451 10.19 -0.48 3.55
C VAL A 451 9.52 -1.51 2.62
N PRO A 452 8.30 -1.98 2.94
CA PRO A 452 7.62 -3.01 2.16
C PRO A 452 7.03 -2.41 0.87
N THR A 453 7.87 -2.26 -0.15
CA THR A 453 7.47 -1.66 -1.43
C THR A 453 8.27 -2.22 -2.61
N ALA A 454 7.66 -2.22 -3.80
CA ALA A 454 8.34 -2.53 -5.06
C ALA A 454 9.53 -1.59 -5.36
N SER A 455 9.68 -0.49 -4.61
CA SER A 455 10.82 0.44 -4.70
C SER A 455 11.98 0.11 -3.76
N LEU A 456 11.91 -0.97 -2.96
CA LEU A 456 12.86 -1.27 -1.87
C LEU A 456 14.33 -1.19 -2.31
N ALA A 457 14.72 -1.94 -3.35
CA ALA A 457 16.09 -1.97 -3.83
C ALA A 457 16.60 -0.59 -4.31
N GLN A 458 15.70 0.28 -4.78
CA GLN A 458 16.03 1.62 -5.25
C GLN A 458 16.32 2.57 -4.07
N VAL A 459 15.49 2.54 -3.02
CA VAL A 459 15.63 3.47 -1.89
C VAL A 459 16.70 3.06 -0.89
N ARG A 460 17.19 1.82 -0.96
CA ARG A 460 18.35 1.32 -0.21
C ARG A 460 19.71 1.71 -0.82
N ARG A 461 19.71 2.48 -1.90
CA ARG A 461 20.91 3.04 -2.53
C ARG A 461 20.94 4.56 -2.34
N PRO A 462 22.13 5.18 -2.36
CA PRO A 462 22.24 6.63 -2.39
C PRO A 462 21.36 7.24 -3.49
N ILE A 463 20.86 8.46 -3.24
CA ILE A 463 20.05 9.20 -4.21
C ILE A 463 20.83 9.29 -5.52
N SER A 464 20.23 8.84 -6.61
CA SER A 464 20.88 8.78 -7.91
C SER A 464 19.92 8.98 -9.06
N ARG A 465 20.48 9.35 -10.21
CA ARG A 465 19.76 9.60 -11.47
C ARG A 465 19.49 8.33 -12.28
N MET A 466 19.85 7.14 -11.77
CA MET A 466 19.70 5.86 -12.50
C MET A 466 18.26 5.55 -12.91
N GLY A 467 17.26 6.15 -12.23
CA GLY A 467 15.86 5.99 -12.59
C GLY A 467 15.41 6.80 -13.80
N ILE A 468 16.19 7.79 -14.25
CA ILE A 468 15.83 8.68 -15.36
C ILE A 468 16.22 8.02 -16.69
N GLY A 469 15.28 7.97 -17.64
CA GLY A 469 15.47 7.38 -18.97
C GLY A 469 15.40 5.85 -18.98
N ALA A 470 14.87 5.24 -17.91
CA ALA A 470 14.74 3.78 -17.79
C ALA A 470 13.80 3.17 -18.84
N ALA A 471 12.90 3.97 -19.42
CA ALA A 471 12.00 3.54 -20.49
C ALA A 471 12.62 3.67 -21.89
N GLU A 472 13.75 4.37 -22.06
CA GLU A 472 14.33 4.62 -23.39
C GLU A 472 14.61 3.33 -24.18
N PRO A 473 15.19 2.27 -23.59
CA PRO A 473 15.43 1.03 -24.33
C PRO A 473 14.16 0.29 -24.74
N TYR A 474 13.01 0.68 -24.19
CA TYR A 474 11.70 0.08 -24.43
C TYR A 474 10.77 1.01 -25.22
N ARG A 475 11.27 2.15 -25.70
CA ARG A 475 10.45 3.20 -26.33
C ARG A 475 9.54 2.66 -27.44
N GLU A 476 10.07 1.79 -28.31
CA GLU A 476 9.29 1.18 -29.39
C GLU A 476 8.15 0.29 -28.86
N HIS A 477 8.41 -0.52 -27.83
CA HIS A 477 7.40 -1.35 -27.18
C HIS A 477 6.34 -0.54 -26.44
N LEU A 478 6.68 0.69 -26.03
CA LEU A 478 5.79 1.62 -25.33
C LEU A 478 4.96 2.50 -26.27
N ALA A 479 5.04 2.30 -27.59
CA ALA A 479 4.26 3.06 -28.58
C ALA A 479 2.75 3.17 -28.23
N PRO A 480 2.05 2.10 -27.78
CA PRO A 480 0.64 2.23 -27.43
C PRO A 480 0.36 3.20 -26.26
N PHE A 481 1.30 3.34 -25.32
CA PHE A 481 1.19 4.35 -24.26
C PHE A 481 1.46 5.74 -24.83
N ILE A 482 2.52 5.89 -25.65
CA ILE A 482 2.94 7.17 -26.21
C ILE A 482 1.81 7.77 -27.06
N GLU A 483 1.27 7.00 -28.00
CA GLU A 483 0.12 7.38 -28.83
C GLU A 483 -1.05 7.78 -27.93
N ALA A 484 -1.48 6.89 -27.02
CA ALA A 484 -2.66 7.17 -26.22
C ALA A 484 -2.49 8.34 -25.24
N TYR A 485 -1.29 8.64 -24.73
CA TYR A 485 -1.05 9.63 -23.68
C TYR A 485 -0.75 11.03 -24.21
N TYR A 486 -0.02 11.13 -25.34
CA TYR A 486 0.40 12.41 -25.91
C TYR A 486 -0.47 12.90 -27.08
N ASP A 487 -1.32 12.04 -27.66
CA ASP A 487 -2.41 12.47 -28.57
C ASP A 487 -3.53 13.20 -27.81
#